data_AF-C7N3T8-F1
#
_entry.id   AF-C7N3T8-F1
#
_cell.length_a   1.000
_cell.length_b   1.000
_cell.length_c   1.000
_cell.angle_alpha   90.00
_cell.angle_beta   90.00
_cell.angle_gamma   90.00
#
_symmetry.space_group_name_H-M   'P 1'
#
loop_
_entity.id
_entity.type
_entity.pdbx_description
1 polymer ?
#
loop_
_entity_poly.entity_id
_entity_poly.type
_entity_poly.pdbx_seq_one_letter_code
_entity_poly.pdbx_strand_id
1 'polypeptide(L)'
;MAISRREILKLGVSYGTGAINFGNDSVAYDRELRKFTNNEAYAAFKAALVPQGEGDEATVDMAAAAEAGRAFQSLCGNLAISGLYMKMSDILAQLDEECLPAVAELDDLEADYQALVSYLKSA
;
A
#
# COMPACT_ATOMS: atom_id res chain seq x y z
N MET A 1 -5.87 10.26 19.51
CA MET A 1 -5.73 9.06 20.37
C MET A 1 -4.34 8.46 20.12
N ALA A 2 -3.80 7.65 21.03
CA ALA A 2 -2.54 6.94 20.76
C ALA A 2 -2.85 5.72 19.89
N ILE A 3 -1.98 5.40 18.92
CA ILE A 3 -2.15 4.20 18.08
C ILE A 3 -1.92 2.97 18.96
N SER A 4 -2.91 2.07 19.01
CA SER A 4 -2.79 0.84 19.79
C SER A 4 -1.93 -0.16 19.03
N ARG A 5 -0.75 -0.47 19.57
CA ARG A 5 0.20 -1.45 19.01
C ARG A 5 -0.46 -2.81 18.74
N ARG A 6 -1.37 -3.25 19.61
CA ARG A 6 -2.06 -4.53 19.46
C ARG A 6 -3.00 -4.55 18.25
N GLU A 7 -3.70 -3.46 17.97
CA GLU A 7 -4.66 -3.40 16.87
C GLU A 7 -3.95 -3.26 15.53
N ILE A 8 -2.91 -2.43 15.47
CA ILE A 8 -2.17 -2.20 14.23
C ILE A 8 -1.29 -3.42 13.82
N LEU A 9 -0.83 -4.23 14.78
CA LEU A 9 -0.20 -5.53 14.50
C LEU A 9 -1.16 -6.49 13.77
N LYS A 10 -2.47 -6.47 14.11
CA LYS A 10 -3.48 -7.28 13.40
C LYS A 10 -3.69 -6.82 11.96
N LEU A 11 -3.41 -5.55 11.68
CA LEU A 11 -3.47 -4.95 10.34
C LEU A 11 -2.18 -5.16 9.55
N GLY A 12 -1.29 -6.05 10.00
CA GLY A 12 -0.08 -6.42 9.27
C GLY A 12 1.06 -5.41 9.36
N VAL A 13 1.03 -4.49 10.32
CA VAL A 13 2.11 -3.54 10.59
C VAL A 13 3.05 -4.11 11.66
N SER A 14 4.32 -4.32 11.32
CA SER A 14 5.33 -4.89 12.22
C SER A 14 6.11 -3.78 12.95
N TYR A 15 6.04 -3.76 14.28
CA TYR A 15 6.89 -2.90 15.12
C TYR A 15 8.25 -3.58 15.32
N GLY A 16 9.21 -3.33 14.44
CA GLY A 16 10.58 -3.84 14.60
C GLY A 16 11.41 -4.03 13.33
N THR A 17 10.82 -3.92 12.14
CA THR A 17 11.47 -4.34 10.88
C THR A 17 11.55 -3.28 9.78
N GLY A 18 10.97 -2.09 9.97
CA GLY A 18 11.08 -0.95 9.05
C GLY A 18 12.36 -0.13 9.19
N ALA A 19 12.62 0.73 8.21
CA ALA A 19 13.78 1.64 8.17
C ALA A 19 13.82 2.65 9.34
N ILE A 20 12.67 2.93 9.96
CA ILE A 20 12.55 3.75 11.17
C ILE A 20 12.70 2.84 12.39
N ASN A 21 13.85 2.92 13.06
CA ASN A 21 14.15 2.09 14.23
C ASN A 21 13.21 2.40 15.42
N PHE A 22 12.37 1.43 15.76
CA PHE A 22 11.22 1.52 16.68
C PHE A 22 11.57 1.72 18.17
N GLY A 23 12.84 1.55 18.55
CA GLY A 23 13.27 1.55 19.95
C GLY A 23 13.29 2.93 20.63
N ASN A 24 13.37 4.03 19.87
CA ASN A 24 13.66 5.35 20.44
C ASN A 24 12.55 6.41 20.34
N ASP A 25 11.60 6.32 19.40
CA ASP A 25 10.55 7.36 19.27
C ASP A 25 9.24 6.85 18.66
N SER A 26 8.36 6.33 19.51
CA SER A 26 7.01 5.89 19.09
C SER A 26 6.12 7.05 18.63
N VAL A 27 6.40 8.28 19.05
CA VAL A 27 5.61 9.46 18.67
C VAL A 27 5.93 9.89 17.24
N ALA A 28 7.21 9.86 16.86
CA ALA A 28 7.63 10.09 15.48
C ALA A 28 7.02 9.05 14.54
N TYR A 29 7.02 7.77 14.91
CA TYR A 29 6.44 6.70 14.09
C TYR A 29 4.92 6.84 13.95
N ASP A 30 4.19 7.10 15.03
CA ASP A 30 2.75 7.36 14.96
C ASP A 30 2.42 8.56 14.05
N ARG A 31 3.29 9.58 14.03
CA ARG A 31 3.16 10.72 13.11
C ARG A 31 3.37 10.32 11.65
N GLU A 32 4.38 9.50 11.35
CA GLU A 32 4.62 9.01 9.98
C GLU A 32 3.48 8.07 9.52
N LEU A 33 2.99 7.19 10.39
CA LEU A 33 1.80 6.38 10.10
C LEU A 33 0.57 7.23 9.79
N ARG A 34 0.36 8.33 10.52
CA ARG A 34 -0.74 9.26 10.18
C ARG A 34 -0.56 9.93 8.82
N LYS A 35 0.67 10.12 8.32
CA LYS A 35 0.88 10.65 6.96
C LYS A 35 0.52 9.63 5.88
N PHE A 36 0.56 8.32 6.20
CA PHE A 36 0.13 7.27 5.28
C PHE A 36 -1.30 7.48 4.77
N THR A 37 -2.21 8.01 5.61
CA THR A 37 -3.62 8.23 5.21
C THR A 37 -3.80 9.30 4.14
N ASN A 38 -2.78 10.14 3.92
CA ASN A 38 -2.77 11.22 2.94
C ASN A 38 -1.87 10.88 1.74
N ASN A 39 -1.38 9.64 1.64
CA ASN A 39 -0.47 9.26 0.59
C ASN A 39 -1.20 8.98 -0.73
N GLU A 40 -0.75 9.60 -1.81
CA GLU A 40 -1.35 9.48 -3.14
C GLU A 40 -0.85 8.27 -3.93
N ALA A 41 0.19 7.54 -3.47
CA ALA A 41 0.79 6.44 -4.22
C ALA A 41 -0.21 5.29 -4.47
N TYR A 42 -1.06 4.97 -3.50
CA TYR A 42 -2.10 3.96 -3.71
C TYR A 42 -3.17 4.42 -4.72
N ALA A 43 -3.55 5.70 -4.66
CA ALA A 43 -4.50 6.27 -5.61
C ALA A 43 -3.90 6.35 -7.03
N ALA A 44 -2.62 6.71 -7.15
CA ALA A 44 -1.87 6.72 -8.40
C ALA A 44 -1.75 5.31 -9.00
N PHE A 45 -1.48 4.30 -8.17
CA PHE A 45 -1.49 2.90 -8.58
C PHE A 45 -2.84 2.46 -9.16
N LYS A 46 -3.94 2.74 -8.45
CA LYS A 46 -5.28 2.43 -8.96
C LYS A 46 -5.60 3.19 -10.25
N ALA A 47 -5.22 4.45 -10.35
CA ALA A 47 -5.44 5.25 -11.55
C ALA A 47 -4.66 4.72 -12.76
N ALA A 48 -3.45 4.20 -12.54
CA ALA A 48 -2.62 3.61 -13.59
C ALA A 48 -3.18 2.27 -14.10
N LEU A 49 -3.93 1.54 -13.28
CA LEU A 49 -4.64 0.32 -13.68
C LEU A 49 -5.94 0.60 -14.46
N VAL A 50 -6.42 1.85 -14.50
CA VAL A 50 -7.59 2.22 -15.30
C VAL A 50 -7.18 2.21 -16.78
N PRO A 51 -7.88 1.46 -17.65
CA PRO A 51 -7.62 1.46 -19.08
C PRO A 51 -7.68 2.88 -19.65
N GLN A 52 -6.63 3.29 -20.36
CA GLN A 52 -6.55 4.58 -21.04
C GLN A 52 -6.90 4.39 -22.52
N GLY A 53 -7.84 5.19 -23.03
CA GLY A 53 -8.33 5.11 -24.41
C GLY A 53 -9.85 5.09 -24.52
N GLU A 54 -10.38 5.20 -25.74
CA GLU A 54 -11.81 5.05 -26.04
C GLU A 54 -12.03 3.77 -26.87
N GLY A 55 -13.00 2.95 -26.47
CA GLY A 55 -13.39 1.74 -27.22
C GLY A 55 -12.44 0.55 -27.07
N ASP A 56 -12.32 -0.27 -28.12
CA ASP A 56 -11.55 -1.53 -28.14
C ASP A 56 -10.02 -1.34 -28.04
N GLU A 57 -9.51 -0.10 -28.09
CA GLU A 57 -8.07 0.22 -27.96
C GLU A 57 -7.68 0.63 -26.53
N ALA A 58 -8.59 0.51 -25.56
CA ALA A 58 -8.32 0.82 -24.17
C ALA A 58 -7.23 -0.12 -23.64
N THR A 59 -6.03 0.43 -23.39
CA THR A 59 -4.88 -0.32 -22.90
C THR A 59 -4.48 0.20 -21.52
N VAL A 60 -4.02 -0.70 -20.67
CA VAL A 60 -3.48 -0.36 -19.36
C VAL A 60 -1.98 -0.18 -19.52
N ASP A 61 -1.46 0.97 -19.08
CA ASP A 61 -0.02 1.18 -19.00
C ASP A 61 0.54 0.42 -17.79
N MET A 62 0.92 -0.84 -18.03
CA MET A 62 1.44 -1.72 -16.99
C MET A 62 2.76 -1.22 -16.41
N ALA A 63 3.57 -0.49 -17.20
CA ALA A 63 4.83 0.08 -16.72
C ALA A 63 4.56 1.22 -15.73
N ALA A 64 3.63 2.11 -16.05
CA ALA A 64 3.18 3.17 -15.13
C ALA A 64 2.53 2.58 -13.87
N ALA A 65 1.73 1.51 -14.01
CA ALA A 65 1.13 0.79 -12.88
C ALA A 65 2.22 0.15 -11.99
N ALA A 66 3.23 -0.48 -12.57
CA ALA A 66 4.34 -1.07 -11.82
C ALA A 66 5.17 0.00 -11.10
N GLU A 67 5.43 1.15 -11.73
CA GLU A 67 6.15 2.26 -11.10
C GLU A 67 5.38 2.80 -9.89
N ALA A 68 4.08 3.07 -10.05
CA ALA A 68 3.23 3.53 -8.96
C ALA A 68 3.10 2.48 -7.85
N GLY A 69 2.98 1.20 -8.20
CA GLY A 69 2.95 0.08 -7.27
C GLY A 69 4.25 -0.04 -6.46
N ARG A 70 5.42 0.13 -7.09
CA ARG A 70 6.72 0.16 -6.39
C ARG A 70 6.85 1.34 -5.44
N ALA A 71 6.33 2.52 -5.82
CA ALA A 71 6.30 3.67 -4.92
C ALA A 71 5.46 3.37 -3.66
N PHE A 72 4.30 2.74 -3.83
CA PHE A 72 3.46 2.30 -2.72
C PHE A 72 4.11 1.19 -1.88
N GLN A 73 4.75 0.21 -2.53
CA GLN A 73 5.49 -0.87 -1.85
C GLN A 73 6.63 -0.30 -0.99
N SER A 74 7.41 0.65 -1.53
CA SER A 74 8.48 1.32 -0.80
C SER A 74 7.96 2.05 0.44
N LEU A 75 6.83 2.74 0.32
CA LEU A 75 6.16 3.37 1.47
C LEU A 75 5.77 2.34 2.53
N CYS A 76 5.17 1.21 2.12
CA CYS A 76 4.82 0.12 3.03
C CYS A 76 6.06 -0.45 3.72
N GLY A 77 7.18 -0.63 3.00
CA GLY A 77 8.45 -1.08 3.56
C GLY A 77 9.03 -0.10 4.59
N ASN A 78 9.03 1.20 4.28
CA ASN A 78 9.50 2.25 5.17
C ASN A 78 8.71 2.31 6.48
N LEU A 79 7.40 2.06 6.41
CA LEU A 79 6.49 2.06 7.55
C LEU A 79 6.32 0.67 8.18
N ALA A 80 7.02 -0.36 7.71
CA ALA A 80 6.89 -1.74 8.15
C ALA A 80 5.46 -2.34 8.04
N ILE A 81 4.69 -1.91 7.04
CA ILE A 81 3.38 -2.45 6.72
C ILE A 81 3.57 -3.72 5.88
N SER A 82 4.00 -4.80 6.54
CA SER A 82 4.35 -6.07 5.90
C SER A 82 3.20 -6.70 5.10
N GLY A 83 1.95 -6.60 5.58
CA GLY A 83 0.79 -7.17 4.87
C GLY A 83 0.60 -6.57 3.47
N LEU A 84 0.51 -5.24 3.39
CA LEU A 84 0.38 -4.52 2.12
C LEU A 84 1.65 -4.65 1.26
N TYR A 85 2.83 -4.68 1.87
CA TYR A 85 4.10 -4.86 1.16
C TYR A 85 4.14 -6.20 0.41
N MET A 86 3.75 -7.29 1.06
CA MET A 86 3.75 -8.64 0.48
C MET A 86 2.73 -8.75 -0.65
N LYS A 87 1.47 -8.33 -0.41
CA LYS A 87 0.42 -8.33 -1.45
C LYS A 87 0.81 -7.49 -2.67
N MET A 88 1.40 -6.32 -2.45
CA MET A 88 1.89 -5.49 -3.55
C MET A 88 3.08 -6.15 -4.28
N SER A 89 3.91 -6.93 -3.60
CA SER A 89 5.00 -7.68 -4.25
C SER A 89 4.47 -8.70 -5.25
N ASP A 90 3.41 -9.42 -4.90
CA ASP A 90 2.79 -10.42 -5.77
C ASP A 90 2.14 -9.77 -7.00
N ILE A 91 1.49 -8.61 -6.79
CA ILE A 91 0.91 -7.80 -7.87
C ILE A 91 2.00 -7.23 -8.80
N LEU A 92 3.10 -6.74 -8.24
CA LEU A 92 4.21 -6.21 -9.02
C LEU A 92 4.89 -7.28 -9.87
N ALA A 93 5.01 -8.52 -9.35
CA ALA A 93 5.52 -9.64 -10.13
C ALA A 93 4.66 -9.93 -11.36
N GLN A 94 3.33 -9.87 -11.23
CA GLN A 94 2.42 -10.03 -12.37
C GLN A 94 2.55 -8.89 -13.39
N LEU A 95 2.62 -7.64 -12.91
CA LEU A 95 2.80 -6.48 -13.80
C LEU A 95 4.15 -6.51 -14.55
N ASP A 96 5.20 -7.00 -13.90
CA ASP A 96 6.52 -7.19 -14.52
C ASP A 96 6.53 -8.31 -15.57
N GLU A 97 5.57 -9.25 -15.49
CA GLU A 97 5.30 -10.29 -16.48
C GLU A 97 4.28 -9.86 -17.55
N GLU A 98 3.98 -8.55 -17.65
CA GLU A 98 2.97 -7.98 -18.56
C GLU A 98 1.58 -8.60 -18.38
N CYS A 99 1.28 -9.07 -17.17
CA CYS A 99 0.02 -9.68 -16.80
C CYS A 99 -0.77 -8.78 -15.86
N LEU A 100 -2.06 -8.58 -16.15
CA LEU A 100 -2.94 -7.84 -15.25
C LEU A 100 -3.25 -8.69 -14.01
N PRO A 101 -3.10 -8.11 -12.80
CA PRO A 101 -3.46 -8.80 -11.57
C PRO A 101 -4.95 -9.13 -11.53
N ALA A 102 -5.29 -10.22 -10.85
CA ALA A 102 -6.69 -10.62 -10.74
C ALA A 102 -7.49 -9.57 -9.95
N VAL A 103 -8.74 -9.32 -10.36
CA VAL A 103 -9.64 -8.37 -9.67
C VAL A 103 -9.76 -8.70 -8.17
N ALA A 104 -9.81 -9.98 -7.82
CA ALA A 104 -9.86 -10.42 -6.43
C ALA A 104 -8.61 -10.02 -5.61
N GLU A 105 -7.42 -10.02 -6.22
CA GLU A 105 -6.18 -9.62 -5.54
C GLU A 105 -6.13 -8.10 -5.33
N LEU A 106 -6.64 -7.33 -6.29
CA LEU A 106 -6.80 -5.89 -6.17
C LEU A 106 -7.82 -5.51 -5.10
N ASP A 107 -8.96 -6.22 -5.05
CA ASP A 107 -9.99 -6.04 -4.03
C ASP A 107 -9.47 -6.40 -2.63
N ASP A 108 -8.71 -7.50 -2.50
CA ASP A 108 -8.08 -7.92 -1.25
C ASP A 108 -7.00 -6.94 -0.77
N LEU A 109 -6.25 -6.32 -1.69
CA LEU A 109 -5.32 -5.26 -1.37
C LEU A 109 -6.06 -3.99 -0.93
N GLU A 110 -7.15 -3.64 -1.62
CA GLU A 110 -7.98 -2.48 -1.27
C GLU A 110 -8.63 -2.63 0.10
N ALA A 111 -9.17 -3.79 0.41
CA ALA A 111 -9.79 -4.07 1.70
C ALA A 111 -8.83 -3.84 2.87
N ASP A 112 -7.60 -4.36 2.76
CA ASP A 112 -6.56 -4.18 3.78
C ASP A 112 -6.10 -2.72 3.88
N TYR A 113 -5.92 -2.06 2.74
CA TYR A 113 -5.56 -0.64 2.70
C TYR A 113 -6.62 0.23 3.38
N GLN A 114 -7.90 0.02 3.05
CA GLN A 114 -9.01 0.76 3.64
C GLN A 114 -9.17 0.46 5.13
N ALA A 115 -9.00 -0.80 5.56
CA ALA A 115 -9.02 -1.17 6.97
C ALA A 115 -7.93 -0.42 7.77
N LEU A 116 -6.71 -0.36 7.22
CA LEU A 116 -5.60 0.37 7.82
C LEU A 116 -5.86 1.88 7.87
N VAL A 117 -6.28 2.48 6.77
CA VAL A 117 -6.56 3.93 6.70
C VAL A 117 -7.71 4.31 7.63
N SER A 118 -8.78 3.51 7.70
CA SER A 118 -9.91 3.73 8.60
C SER A 118 -9.47 3.68 10.07
N TYR A 119 -8.65 2.70 10.43
CA TYR A 119 -8.05 2.62 11.76
C TYR A 119 -7.18 3.83 12.09
N LEU A 120 -6.28 4.23 11.19
CA LEU A 120 -5.37 5.37 11.39
C LEU A 120 -6.11 6.72 11.47
N LYS A 121 -7.26 6.87 10.80
CA LYS A 121 -8.11 8.07 10.89
C LYS A 121 -8.91 8.13 12.19
N SER A 122 -9.27 6.98 12.77
CA SER A 122 -10.03 6.89 14.02
C SER A 122 -9.15 6.95 15.28
N ALA A 123 -7.87 6.59 15.16
CA ALA A 123 -6.86 6.72 16.21
C ALA A 123 -6.29 8.14 16.32
#